data_AF-A0A2S9FJY8-F1
#
_entry.id   AF-A0A2S9FJY8-F1
#
_cell.length_a   1.000
_cell.length_b   1.000
_cell.length_c   1.000
_cell.angle_alpha   90.00
_cell.angle_beta   90.00
_cell.angle_gamma   90.00
#
_symmetry.space_group_name_H-M   'P 1'
#
loop_
_entity.id
_entity.type
_entity.pdbx_description
1 polymer ?
#
loop_
_entity_poly.entity_id
_entity_poly.type
_entity_poly.pdbx_seq_one_letter_code
_entity_poly.pdbx_strand_id
1 'polypeptide(L)'
;MNTSPLSAADVDLDDADGLLAADRLGLLRAASMAGAQVRATASALDEGDLDAVRSDSPARTVVWVAGPGNAENAGTMLAALLGGSVGAPI
;
A
#
# COMPACT_ATOMS: atom_id res chain seq x y z
N MET A 1 14.22 40.03 -14.87
CA MET A 1 13.75 39.02 -13.91
C MET A 1 12.76 38.13 -14.64
N ASN A 2 13.18 36.92 -15.01
CA ASN A 2 12.37 36.01 -15.82
C ASN A 2 11.85 34.90 -14.90
N THR A 3 10.58 34.95 -14.54
CA THR A 3 9.92 33.88 -13.77
C THR A 3 9.46 32.80 -14.73
N SER A 4 10.34 31.83 -15.00
CA SER A 4 9.89 30.55 -15.58
C SER A 4 8.97 29.85 -14.57
N PRO A 5 7.89 29.17 -15.02
CA PRO A 5 7.19 28.25 -14.14
C PRO A 5 8.22 27.23 -13.65
N LEU A 6 8.21 26.93 -12.35
CA LEU A 6 9.06 25.90 -11.77
C LEU A 6 8.79 24.61 -12.54
N SER A 7 9.68 24.28 -13.49
CA SER A 7 9.82 22.92 -13.99
C SER A 7 10.07 22.05 -12.75
N ALA A 8 9.66 20.79 -12.75
CA ALA A 8 10.04 19.80 -11.74
C ALA A 8 11.56 19.51 -11.68
N ALA A 9 12.38 20.47 -12.13
CA ALA A 9 13.83 20.48 -12.14
C ALA A 9 14.35 20.88 -10.75
N ASP A 10 15.23 20.03 -10.23
CA ASP A 10 16.02 20.12 -9.00
C ASP A 10 15.26 20.06 -7.68
N VAL A 11 14.65 18.90 -7.40
CA VAL A 11 14.55 18.45 -6.01
C VAL A 11 15.93 17.93 -5.60
N ASP A 12 16.66 18.71 -4.79
CA ASP A 12 17.90 18.26 -4.15
C ASP A 12 17.54 17.21 -3.09
N LEU A 13 17.88 15.95 -3.37
CA LEU A 13 17.58 14.84 -2.48
C LEU A 13 18.60 14.71 -1.33
N ASP A 14 19.71 15.42 -1.40
CA ASP A 14 20.75 15.40 -0.37
C ASP A 14 20.48 16.44 0.73
N ASP A 15 19.65 17.45 0.47
CA ASP A 15 19.16 18.41 1.48
C ASP A 15 18.00 17.84 2.31
N ALA A 16 18.36 17.03 3.32
CA ALA A 16 17.38 16.40 4.21
C ALA A 16 16.49 17.41 4.96
N ASP A 17 17.05 18.55 5.39
CA ASP A 17 16.29 19.57 6.12
C ASP A 17 15.28 20.27 5.18
N GLY A 18 15.68 20.57 3.95
CA GLY A 18 14.81 21.10 2.91
C GLY A 18 13.66 20.15 2.54
N LEU A 19 13.95 18.85 2.40
CA LEU A 19 12.93 17.83 2.14
C LEU A 19 11.92 17.72 3.29
N LEU A 20 12.39 17.71 4.54
CA LEU A 20 11.52 17.65 5.73
C LEU A 20 10.64 18.90 5.86
N ALA A 21 11.19 20.08 5.60
CA ALA A 21 10.44 21.33 5.63
C ALA A 21 9.39 21.42 4.49
N ALA A 22 9.70 20.83 3.32
CA ALA A 22 8.79 20.77 2.19
C ALA A 22 7.64 19.76 2.39
N ASP A 23 7.87 18.69 3.15
CA ASP A 23 6.90 17.61 3.39
C ASP A 23 5.80 17.96 4.42
N ARG A 24 5.13 19.09 4.21
CA ARG A 24 4.10 19.61 5.14
C ARG A 24 2.93 18.66 5.37
N LEU A 25 2.65 17.78 4.41
CA LEU A 25 1.57 16.79 4.48
C LEU A 25 2.08 15.41 4.92
N GLY A 26 3.38 15.24 5.14
CA GLY A 26 3.98 13.95 5.50
C GLY A 26 3.95 12.90 4.38
N LEU A 27 3.72 13.31 3.13
CA LEU A 27 3.59 12.40 1.98
C LEU A 27 4.92 11.75 1.62
N LEU A 28 6.03 12.50 1.65
CA LEU A 28 7.36 11.96 1.37
C LEU A 28 7.77 10.96 2.46
N ARG A 29 7.54 11.32 3.73
CA ARG A 29 7.76 10.41 4.86
C ARG A 29 6.87 9.18 4.77
N ALA A 30 5.58 9.34 4.44
CA ALA A 30 4.65 8.22 4.31
C ALA A 30 5.07 7.26 3.18
N ALA A 31 5.44 7.79 2.01
CA ALA A 31 5.92 6.98 0.89
C ALA A 31 7.21 6.23 1.24
N SER A 32 8.16 6.91 1.89
CA SER A 32 9.42 6.31 2.35
C SER A 32 9.19 5.17 3.35
N MET A 33 8.33 5.41 4.35
CA MET A 33 7.98 4.42 5.37
C MET A 33 7.22 3.23 4.80
N ALA A 34 6.33 3.45 3.84
CA ALA A 34 5.59 2.36 3.18
C ALA A 34 6.56 1.35 2.54
N GLY A 35 7.56 1.82 1.80
CA GLY A 35 8.58 0.95 1.21
C GLY A 35 9.44 0.21 2.26
N ALA A 36 9.80 0.90 3.35
CA ALA A 36 10.54 0.28 4.45
C ALA A 36 9.74 -0.82 5.15
N GLN A 37 8.45 -0.59 5.40
CA GLN A 37 7.55 -1.56 6.02
C GLN A 37 7.35 -2.79 5.12
N VAL A 38 7.18 -2.61 3.81
CA VAL A 38 7.07 -3.74 2.87
C VAL A 38 8.31 -4.62 2.92
N ARG A 39 9.51 -4.04 2.91
CA ARG A 39 10.76 -4.81 3.03
C ARG A 39 10.91 -5.50 4.38
N ALA A 40 10.56 -4.82 5.48
CA ALA A 40 10.58 -5.42 6.81
C ALA A 40 9.63 -6.62 6.91
N THR A 41 8.42 -6.53 6.37
CA THR A 41 7.47 -7.64 6.31
C THR A 41 7.98 -8.79 5.44
N ALA A 42 8.63 -8.49 4.31
CA ALA A 42 9.24 -9.51 3.46
C ALA A 42 10.37 -10.27 4.19
N SER A 43 11.26 -9.55 4.90
CA SER A 43 12.29 -10.18 5.73
C SER A 43 11.70 -11.02 6.85
N ALA A 44 10.68 -10.52 7.57
CA ALA A 44 10.00 -11.29 8.62
C ALA A 44 9.35 -12.58 8.07
N LEU A 45 8.82 -12.54 6.84
CA LEU A 45 8.32 -13.73 6.16
C LEU A 45 9.44 -14.72 5.85
N ASP A 46 10.56 -14.25 5.28
CA ASP A 46 11.71 -15.08 4.90
C ASP A 46 12.39 -15.70 6.14
N GLU A 47 12.39 -15.00 7.27
CA GLU A 47 12.93 -15.44 8.55
C GLU A 47 12.00 -16.39 9.32
N GLY A 48 10.75 -16.56 8.85
CA GLY A 48 9.77 -17.46 9.46
C GLY A 48 9.00 -16.87 10.64
N ASP A 49 9.13 -15.57 10.92
CA ASP A 49 8.42 -14.89 12.02
C ASP A 49 6.89 -15.02 11.88
N LEU A 50 6.39 -15.21 10.67
CA LEU A 50 4.96 -15.37 10.36
C LEU A 50 4.49 -16.83 10.38
N ASP A 51 5.34 -17.81 10.67
CA ASP A 51 4.94 -19.22 10.66
C ASP A 51 3.86 -19.54 11.70
N ALA A 52 3.85 -18.84 12.84
CA ALA A 52 2.84 -19.01 13.87
C ALA A 52 1.42 -18.63 13.42
N VAL A 53 1.28 -17.79 12.38
CA VAL A 53 -0.02 -17.40 11.81
C VAL A 53 -0.32 -18.12 10.49
N ARG A 54 0.63 -18.89 9.96
CA ARG A 54 0.42 -19.72 8.78
C ARG A 54 -0.57 -20.84 9.10
N SER A 55 -1.52 -21.08 8.20
CA SER A 55 -2.51 -22.14 8.36
C SER A 55 -2.83 -22.77 7.02
N ASP A 56 -2.87 -24.11 6.98
CA ASP A 56 -3.39 -24.87 5.84
C ASP A 56 -4.92 -25.05 5.90
N SER A 57 -5.58 -24.43 6.89
CA SER A 57 -7.04 -24.38 6.93
C SER A 57 -7.59 -23.46 5.84
N PRO A 58 -8.81 -23.70 5.34
CA PRO A 58 -9.47 -22.78 4.41
C PRO A 58 -9.49 -21.34 4.94
N ALA A 59 -9.40 -20.37 4.03
CA ALA A 59 -9.43 -18.95 4.38
C ALA A 59 -10.70 -18.61 5.18
N ARG A 60 -10.52 -17.97 6.34
CA ARG A 60 -11.64 -17.54 7.20
C ARG A 60 -12.36 -16.30 6.69
N THR A 61 -11.72 -15.56 5.79
CA THR A 61 -12.23 -14.32 5.17
C THR A 61 -11.49 -14.12 3.85
N VAL A 62 -12.18 -13.60 2.85
CA VAL A 62 -11.58 -13.15 1.59
C VAL A 62 -11.59 -11.63 1.60
N VAL A 63 -10.44 -11.01 1.32
CA VAL A 63 -10.33 -9.56 1.20
C VAL A 63 -9.94 -9.22 -0.24
N TRP A 64 -10.78 -8.43 -0.92
CA TRP A 64 -10.51 -7.97 -2.28
C TRP A 64 -9.79 -6.63 -2.25
N VAL A 65 -8.52 -6.61 -2.65
CA VAL A 65 -7.70 -5.39 -2.72
C VAL A 65 -7.56 -4.96 -4.17
N ALA A 66 -8.13 -3.80 -4.50
CA ALA A 66 -8.05 -3.20 -5.82
C ALA A 66 -7.91 -1.68 -5.72
N GLY A 67 -7.22 -1.08 -6.69
CA GLY A 67 -7.32 0.36 -6.92
C GLY A 67 -8.66 0.73 -7.58
N PRO A 68 -8.95 2.04 -7.72
CA PRO A 68 -10.19 2.50 -8.33
C PRO A 68 -10.41 1.95 -9.75
N GLY A 69 -11.64 1.57 -10.08
CA GLY A 69 -12.05 1.20 -11.44
C GLY A 69 -12.65 -0.20 -11.57
N ASN A 70 -12.42 -0.87 -12.71
CA ASN A 70 -13.11 -2.12 -13.05
C ASN A 70 -12.85 -3.25 -12.05
N ALA A 71 -11.65 -3.31 -11.46
CA ALA A 71 -11.31 -4.31 -10.46
C ALA A 71 -12.12 -4.12 -9.16
N GLU A 72 -12.35 -2.88 -8.72
CA GLU A 72 -13.19 -2.56 -7.57
C GLU A 72 -14.66 -2.96 -7.81
N ASN A 73 -15.20 -2.61 -8.99
CA ASN A 73 -16.57 -2.98 -9.38
C ASN A 73 -16.75 -4.51 -9.45
N ALA A 74 -15.75 -5.22 -9.98
CA ALA A 74 -15.77 -6.68 -10.04
C ALA A 74 -15.83 -7.31 -8.64
N GLY A 75 -15.07 -6.79 -7.67
CA GLY A 75 -15.11 -7.24 -6.28
C GLY A 75 -16.48 -7.06 -5.65
N THR A 76 -17.11 -5.90 -5.85
CA THR A 76 -18.48 -5.64 -5.37
C THR A 76 -19.50 -6.60 -5.98
N MET A 77 -19.41 -6.85 -7.29
CA MET A 77 -20.31 -7.76 -7.98
C MET A 77 -20.12 -9.21 -7.52
N LEU A 78 -18.87 -9.64 -7.32
CA LEU A 78 -18.53 -10.95 -6.76
C LEU A 78 -19.17 -11.14 -5.38
N ALA A 79 -18.99 -10.17 -4.47
CA ALA A 79 -19.55 -10.22 -3.12
C ALA A 79 -21.09 -10.29 -3.15
N ALA A 80 -21.72 -9.50 -4.01
CA ALA A 80 -23.18 -9.50 -4.18
C ALA A 80 -23.73 -10.84 -4.71
N LEU A 81 -23.02 -11.48 -5.65
CA LEU A 81 -23.47 -12.72 -6.29
C LEU A 81 -23.17 -13.95 -5.45
N LEU A 82 -22.01 -14.00 -4.79
CA LEU A 82 -21.53 -15.20 -4.12
C LEU A 82 -21.60 -15.11 -2.59
N GLY A 83 -21.70 -13.93 -2.00
CA GLY A 83 -21.61 -13.73 -0.54
C GLY A 83 -22.60 -14.53 0.28
N GLY A 84 -23.79 -14.82 -0.26
CA GLY A 84 -24.78 -15.69 0.41
C GLY A 84 -24.51 -17.20 0.29
N SER A 85 -23.54 -17.61 -0.52
CA SER A 85 -23.24 -19.02 -0.85
C SER A 85 -21.85 -19.48 -0.42
N VAL A 86 -20.92 -18.56 -0.19
CA VAL A 86 -19.59 -18.86 0.34
C VAL A 86 -19.62 -18.99 1.87
N GLY A 87 -18.86 -19.96 2.39
CA GLY A 87 -18.75 -20.22 3.83
C GLY A 87 -17.83 -19.26 4.59
N ALA A 88 -17.31 -18.23 3.92
CA ALA A 88 -16.44 -17.21 4.50
C ALA A 88 -16.93 -15.82 4.06
N PRO A 89 -16.86 -14.80 4.93
CA PRO A 89 -17.12 -13.42 4.54
C PRO A 89 -16.20 -12.99 3.39
N ILE A 90 -16.76 -12.23 2.45
CA ILE A 90 -16.07 -11.54 1.35
C ILE A 90 -16.36 -10.05 1.49
#